data_AF-A0A2M6X370-F1
#
_entry.id   AF-A0A2M6X370-F1
#
_cell.length_a   1.000
_cell.length_b   1.000
_cell.length_c   1.000
_cell.angle_alpha   90.00
_cell.angle_beta   90.00
_cell.angle_gamma   90.00
#
_symmetry.space_group_name_H-M   'P 1'
#
loop_
_entity.id
_entity.type
_entity.pdbx_description
1 polymer ?
#
loop_
_entity_poly.entity_id
_entity_poly.type
_entity_poly.pdbx_seq_one_letter_code
_entity_poly.pdbx_strand_id
1 'polypeptide(L)' 'MMSCKELVKNVNSEEDLPFFKRAELRMHLMMCKHCSNYVKHLELMKSGFKNLFRKLGQVEDSKIRSLEKKIIEKNQNPKD' A
#
# COMPACT_ATOMS: atom_id res chain seq x y z
N MET A 1 12.76 25.03 -10.18
CA MET A 1 13.02 24.29 -8.94
C MET A 1 11.67 24.05 -8.30
N MET A 2 11.22 22.79 -8.34
CA MET A 2 9.96 22.37 -7.72
C MET A 2 9.90 22.80 -6.26
N SER A 3 8.76 23.35 -5.85
CA SER A 3 8.50 23.69 -4.46
C SER A 3 8.21 22.44 -3.63
N CYS A 4 8.42 22.52 -2.31
CA CYS A 4 8.08 21.43 -1.40
C CYS A 4 6.59 21.02 -1.52
N LYS A 5 5.70 22.00 -1.73
CA LYS A 5 4.26 21.79 -1.92
C LYS A 5 3.95 20.98 -3.18
N GLU A 6 4.60 21.32 -4.29
CA GLU A 6 4.45 20.58 -5.55
C GLU A 6 5.00 19.16 -5.43
N LEU A 7 6.14 18.99 -4.74
CA LEU A 7 6.70 17.66 -4.49
C LEU A 7 5.71 16.78 -3.73
N VAL A 8 5.13 17.29 -2.63
CA VAL A 8 4.15 16.54 -1.84
C VAL A 8 2.93 16.16 -2.68
N LYS A 9 2.45 17.07 -3.54
CA LYS A 9 1.35 16.77 -4.46
C LYS A 9 1.73 15.67 -5.47
N ASN A 10 2.93 15.74 -6.05
CA ASN A 10 3.41 14.79 -7.04
C ASN A 10 3.66 13.41 -6.44
N VAL A 11 4.21 13.31 -5.23
CA VAL A 11 4.48 12.03 -4.56
C VAL A 11 3.20 11.31 -4.15
N ASN A 12 2.13 12.05 -3.84
CA ASN A 12 0.84 11.47 -3.48
C ASN A 12 -0.11 11.26 -4.67
N SER A 13 0.27 11.69 -5.87
CA SER A 13 -0.53 11.45 -7.07
C SER A 13 -0.33 10.01 -7.56
N GLU A 14 -1.41 9.39 -8.03
CA GLU A 14 -1.34 8.09 -8.73
C GLU A 14 -0.92 8.24 -10.20
N GLU A 15 -0.77 9.47 -10.68
CA GLU A 15 -0.39 9.77 -12.06
C GLU A 15 1.10 9.52 -12.32
N ASP A 16 1.40 8.96 -13.50
CA ASP A 16 2.77 8.81 -13.96
C ASP A 16 3.44 10.16 -14.20
N LEU A 17 4.50 10.43 -13.43
CA LEU A 17 5.29 11.65 -13.58
C LEU A 17 6.11 11.61 -14.89
N PRO A 18 6.02 12.66 -15.73
CA PRO A 18 6.90 12.82 -16.89
C PRO A 18 8.38 12.74 -16.49
N PHE A 19 9.24 12.25 -17.39
CA PHE A 19 10.66 12.01 -17.10
C PHE A 19 11.38 13.24 -16.50
N PHE A 20 11.14 14.43 -17.06
CA PHE A 20 11.71 15.68 -16.55
C PHE A 20 11.26 16.00 -15.11
N LYS A 21 9.99 15.74 -14.78
CA LYS A 21 9.47 15.95 -13.43
C LYS A 21 10.05 14.94 -12.44
N ARG A 22 10.34 13.72 -12.88
CA ARG A 22 11.06 12.72 -12.08
C ARG A 22 12.49 13.17 -11.77
N ALA A 23 13.20 13.77 -12.73
CA ALA A 23 14.53 14.33 -12.51
C ALA A 23 14.50 15.53 -11.54
N GLU A 24 13.56 16.44 -11.72
CA GLU A 24 13.37 17.60 -10.84
C GLU A 24 13.06 17.19 -9.40
N LEU A 25 12.23 16.15 -9.21
CA LEU A 25 11.92 15.59 -7.90
C LEU A 25 13.15 14.98 -7.23
N ARG A 26 13.97 14.21 -7.97
CA ARG A 26 15.24 13.66 -7.44
C ARG A 26 16.19 14.77 -6.98
N MET A 27 16.35 15.81 -7.79
CA MET A 27 17.18 16.97 -7.43
C MET A 27 16.65 17.65 -6.15
N HIS A 28 15.34 17.85 -6.04
CA HIS A 28 14.76 18.45 -4.84
C HIS A 28 15.01 17.58 -3.60
N LEU A 29 14.86 16.26 -3.68
CA LEU A 29 15.11 15.34 -2.56
C LEU A 29 16.58 15.30 -2.13
N MET A 30 17.53 15.57 -3.04
CA MET A 30 18.95 15.69 -2.70
C MET A 30 19.25 16.98 -1.91
N MET A 31 18.51 18.06 -2.16
CA MET A 31 18.76 19.37 -1.56
C MET A 31 17.89 19.66 -0.33
N CYS A 32 16.70 19.06 -0.23
CA CYS A 32 15.73 19.33 0.82
C CYS A 32 15.58 18.14 1.77
N LYS A 33 16.15 18.28 2.98
CA LYS A 33 16.08 17.25 4.03
C LYS A 33 14.64 16.96 4.47
N HIS A 34 13.76 17.97 4.50
CA HIS A 34 12.36 17.79 4.89
C HIS A 34 11.60 16.89 3.90
N CYS A 35 11.73 17.17 2.60
CA CYS A 35 11.10 16.35 1.58
C CYS A 35 11.72 14.95 1.48
N SER A 36 13.04 14.84 1.67
CA SER A 36 13.72 13.53 1.77
C SER A 36 13.15 12.67 2.89
N ASN A 37 13.00 13.24 4.09
CA ASN A 37 12.44 12.53 5.23
C ASN A 37 10.95 12.19 5.02
N TYR A 38 10.18 13.12 4.44
CA TYR A 38 8.78 12.88 4.12
C TYR A 38 8.60 11.66 3.20
N VAL A 39 9.35 11.59 2.10
CA VAL A 39 9.30 10.44 1.17
C VAL A 39 9.72 9.14 1.86
N LYS A 40 10.77 9.17 2.70
CA LYS A 40 11.17 7.99 3.49
C LYS A 40 10.06 7.51 4.41
N HIS A 41 9.34 8.41 5.08
CA HIS A 41 8.21 8.03 5.93
C HIS A 41 7.08 7.38 5.13
N LEU A 42 6.77 7.90 3.95
CA LEU A 42 5.77 7.29 3.06
C LEU A 42 6.16 5.88 2.62
N GLU A 43 7.42 5.64 2.28
CA GLU A 43 7.93 4.30 1.91
C GLU A 43 7.87 3.32 3.10
N LEU A 44 8.21 3.79 4.31
CA LEU A 44 8.08 3.00 5.54
C LEU A 44 6.63 2.65 5.82
N MET A 45 5.70 3.60 5.69
CA MET A 45 4.27 3.31 5.87
C MET A 45 3.76 2.32 4.82
N LYS A 46 4.09 2.53 3.55
CA LYS A 46 3.70 1.64 2.44
C LYS A 46 4.19 0.21 2.67
N SER A 47 5.45 0.04 3.05
CA SER A 47 6.01 -1.29 3.34
C SER A 47 5.41 -1.91 4.61
N GLY A 48 5.18 -1.11 5.65
CA GLY A 48 4.50 -1.53 6.89
C GLY A 48 3.10 -2.05 6.63
N PHE A 49 2.27 -1.29 5.89
CA PHE A 49 0.93 -1.72 5.49
C PHE A 49 0.96 -2.97 4.62
N LYS A 50 1.84 -3.03 3.61
CA LYS A 50 1.97 -4.22 2.76
C LYS A 50 2.28 -5.47 3.58
N ASN A 51 3.16 -5.37 4.58
CA ASN A 51 3.48 -6.47 5.47
C ASN A 51 2.32 -6.82 6.41
N LEU A 52 1.62 -5.83 6.95
CA LEU A 52 0.43 -6.03 7.78
C LEU A 52 -0.67 -6.76 7.01
N PHE A 53 -1.01 -6.28 5.81
CA PHE A 53 -2.03 -6.91 4.96
C PHE A 53 -1.60 -8.30 4.48
N ARG A 54 -0.30 -8.52 4.23
CA ARG A 54 0.20 -9.87 3.92
C ARG A 54 0.01 -10.83 5.09
N LYS A 55 0.22 -10.38 6.33
CA LYS A 55 -0.03 -11.20 7.53
C LYS A 55 -1.51 -11.46 7.76
N LEU A 56 -2.35 -10.44 7.59
CA LEU A 56 -3.81 -10.57 7.75
C LEU A 56 -4.44 -11.42 6.65
N GLY A 57 -3.92 -11.32 5.42
CA GLY A 57 -4.39 -12.05 4.24
C GLY A 57 -3.86 -13.48 4.15
N GLN A 58 -2.95 -13.90 5.04
CA GLN A 58 -2.64 -15.32 5.21
C GLN A 58 -3.84 -15.99 5.91
N VAL A 59 -4.82 -16.38 5.10
CA VAL A 59 -5.86 -17.31 5.53
C VAL A 59 -5.24 -18.70 5.52
N GLU A 60 -5.17 -19.35 6.69
CA GLU A 60 -4.73 -20.75 6.76
C GLU A 60 -5.70 -21.63 5.97
N ASP A 61 -5.19 -22.52 5.13
CA ASP A 61 -5.98 -23.49 4.34
C ASP A 61 -6.90 -24.34 5.22
N SER A 62 -6.49 -24.61 6.47
CA SER A 62 -7.31 -25.29 7.48
C SER A 62 -8.60 -24.51 7.82
N LYS A 63 -8.50 -23.18 7.85
CA LYS A 63 -9.62 -22.27 8.12
C LYS A 63 -10.56 -22.20 6.91
N ILE A 64 -10.03 -22.28 5.69
CA ILE A 64 -10.83 -22.36 4.46
C ILE A 64 -11.63 -23.67 4.43
N ARG A 65 -10.96 -24.81 4.60
CA ARG A 65 -11.61 -26.14 4.59
C ARG A 65 -12.67 -26.30 5.69
N SER A 66 -12.44 -25.73 6.87
CA SER A 66 -13.42 -25.76 7.95
C SER A 66 -14.63 -24.85 7.69
N LEU A 67 -14.45 -23.73 6.99
CA LEU A 67 -15.56 -22.90 6.50
C LEU A 67 -16.34 -23.60 5.38
N GLU A 68 -15.66 -24.23 4.42
CA GLU A 68 -16.31 -25.02 3.36
C GLU A 68 -17.19 -26.13 3.96
N LYS A 69 -16.65 -26.88 4.92
CA LYS A 69 -17.41 -27.95 5.58
C LYS A 69 -18.65 -27.43 6.30
N LYS A 70 -18.54 -26.29 7.01
CA LYS A 70 -19.69 -25.65 7.68
C LYS A 70 -20.75 -25.15 6.70
N ILE A 71 -20.36 -24.63 5.54
CA ILE A 71 -21.30 -24.18 4.50
C ILE A 71 -22.02 -25.39 3.88
N ILE A 72 -21.29 -26.45 3.59
CA ILE A 72 -21.86 -27.70 3.05
C ILE A 72 -22.84 -28.30 4.06
N GLU A 73 -22.48 -28.41 5.34
CA GLU A 73 -23.35 -28.92 6.40
C GLU A 73 -24.63 -28.07 6.56
N LYS A 74 -24.52 -26.74 6.48
CA LYS A 74 -25.67 -25.82 6.57
C LYS A 74 -26.62 -25.94 5.36
N ASN A 75 -26.08 -26.18 4.17
CA ASN A 75 -26.89 -26.34 2.95
C ASN A 75 -27.45 -27.77 2.77
N GLN A 76 -26.79 -28.79 3.32
CA GLN A 76 -27.26 -30.18 3.30
C GLN A 76 -28.32 -30.45 4.36
N ASN A 77 -28.44 -29.60 5.38
CA ASN A 77 -29.46 -29.71 6.42
C ASN A 77 -30.31 -28.43 6.46
N PRO A 78 -31.16 -28.17 5.44
CA PRO A 78 -32.15 -27.11 5.50
C PRO A 78 -33.20 -27.54 6.52
N LYS A 79 -32.98 -27.24 7.81
CA LYS A 79 -34.07 -27.27 8.78
C LYS A 79 -35.04 -26.15 8.42
N ASP A 80 -36.32 -26.54 8.35
CA ASP A 80 -37.53 -25.75 8.11
C ASP A 80 -37.51 -24.32 8.66
#